data_AF-A0A6V7VP98-F1
#
_entry.id   AF-A0A6V7VP98-F1
#
_cell.length_a   1.000
_cell.length_b   1.000
_cell.length_c   1.000
_cell.angle_alpha   90.00
_cell.angle_beta   90.00
_cell.angle_gamma   90.00
#
_symmetry.space_group_name_H-M   'P 1'
#
loop_
_entity.id
_entity.type
_entity.pdbx_description
1 polymer ?
#
loop_
_entity_poly.entity_id
_entity_poly.type
_entity_poly.pdbx_seq_one_letter_code
_entity_poly.pdbx_strand_id
1 'polypeptide(L)' 'MMEENKSKWSNFGNWTECTESCGGCGIRWRNRECLKKKMNVIVLGKIEKRKFVI' A
#
# COMPACT_ATOMS: atom_id res chain seq x y z
N MET A 1 -23.32 -17.07 -11.56
CA MET A 1 -22.93 -16.08 -10.53
C MET A 1 -21.43 -15.90 -10.65
N MET A 2 -20.96 -14.83 -11.29
CA MET A 2 -19.53 -14.60 -11.49
C MET A 2 -18.96 -13.96 -10.23
N GLU A 3 -18.08 -14.68 -9.52
CA GLU A 3 -17.29 -14.09 -8.46
C GLU A 3 -16.45 -12.96 -9.06
N GLU A 4 -16.78 -11.72 -8.70
CA GLU A 4 -15.96 -10.55 -8.94
C GLU A 4 -14.48 -10.89 -8.67
N ASN A 5 -13.62 -10.52 -9.62
CA ASN A 5 -12.18 -10.40 -9.44
C ASN A 5 -11.87 -9.46 -8.25
N LYS A 6 -12.06 -9.94 -7.02
CA LYS A 6 -11.80 -9.18 -5.80
C LYS A 6 -10.29 -9.13 -5.56
N SER A 7 -9.64 -8.21 -6.26
CA SER A 7 -8.35 -7.66 -5.84
C SER A 7 -8.51 -7.08 -4.43
N LYS A 8 -7.99 -7.77 -3.42
CA LYS A 8 -8.02 -7.32 -2.02
C LYS A 8 -6.71 -6.59 -1.74
N TRP A 9 -6.76 -5.36 -1.28
CA TRP A 9 -5.54 -4.68 -0.84
C TRP A 9 -5.04 -5.27 0.49
N SER A 10 -3.74 -5.47 0.61
CA SER A 10 -3.09 -5.76 1.89
C SER A 10 -3.12 -4.53 2.79
N ASN A 11 -2.80 -4.74 4.07
CA ASN A 11 -2.62 -3.63 4.99
C ASN A 11 -1.47 -2.74 4.49
N PHE A 12 -1.58 -1.44 4.76
CA PHE A 12 -0.45 -0.56 4.52
C PHE A 12 0.73 -0.98 5.40
N GLY A 13 1.91 -1.02 4.78
CA GLY A 13 3.16 -1.16 5.50
C GLY A 13 3.45 0.06 6.37
N ASN A 14 4.59 0.00 7.07
CA ASN A 14 5.05 1.09 7.92
C ASN A 14 5.28 2.36 7.09
N TRP A 15 5.03 3.51 7.71
CA TRP A 15 5.44 4.78 7.14
C TRP A 15 6.97 4.84 7.07
N THR A 16 7.51 5.37 5.98
CA THR A 16 8.91 5.74 5.89
C THR A 16 9.23 6.80 6.92
N GLU A 17 10.52 6.94 7.23
CA GLU A 17 11.01 8.12 7.93
C GLU A 17 10.58 9.39 7.20
N CYS A 18 10.42 10.44 8.00
CA CYS A 18 10.13 11.77 7.51
C CYS A 18 11.30 12.25 6.65
N THR A 19 11.04 12.84 5.48
CA THR A 19 12.11 13.49 4.70
C THR A 19 12.82 14.58 5.47
N GLU A 20 12.08 15.27 6.33
CA GLU A 20 12.61 16.39 7.12
C GLU A 20 12.99 15.94 8.53
N SER A 21 14.16 16.40 8.97
CA SER A 21 14.69 16.16 10.32
C SER A 21 14.19 17.20 11.35
N CYS A 22 13.55 18.29 10.92
CA CYS A 22 13.02 19.34 11.79
C CYS A 22 11.70 19.95 11.28
N GLY A 23 10.79 20.27 12.22
CA GLY A 23 9.71 21.25 12.06
C GLY A 23 8.77 21.16 10.85
N GLY A 24 7.67 20.42 11.00
CA GLY A 24 6.36 20.82 10.46
C GLY A 24 6.03 20.56 8.99
N CYS A 25 7.00 20.33 8.09
CA CYS A 25 6.73 20.14 6.66
C CYS A 25 7.41 18.88 6.10
N GLY A 26 7.03 17.72 6.59
CA GLY A 26 7.66 16.46 6.24
C GLY A 26 6.86 15.63 5.24
N ILE A 27 7.53 14.88 4.37
CA ILE A 27 6.85 13.86 3.56
C ILE A 27 7.13 12.49 4.15
N ARG A 28 6.08 11.70 4.34
CA ARG A 28 6.18 10.26 4.61
C ARG A 28 5.44 9.49 3.54
N TRP A 29 5.98 8.34 3.19
CA TRP A 29 5.38 7.41 2.25
C TRP A 29 5.02 6.12 2.95
N ARG A 30 3.97 5.46 2.47
CA ARG A 30 3.71 4.06 2.80
C ARG A 30 3.22 3.33 1.56
N ASN A 31 3.55 2.06 1.47
CA ASN A 31 3.16 1.18 0.40
C ASN A 31 2.17 0.13 0.89
N ARG A 32 1.25 -0.28 0.02
CA ARG A 32 0.45 -1.50 0.19
C ARG A 32 0.39 -2.27 -1.11
N GLU A 33 0.08 -3.55 -1.04
CA GLU A 33 0.10 -4.45 -2.19
C GLU A 33 -1.30 -4.94 -2.50
N CYS A 34 -1.63 -5.02 -3.78
CA CYS A 34 -2.88 -5.62 -4.21
C CYS A 34 -2.74 -7.15 -4.20
N LEU A 35 -3.40 -7.82 -3.27
CA LEU A 35 -3.51 -9.27 -3.24
C LEU A 35 -4.49 -9.72 -4.32
N LYS A 36 -3.96 -10.33 -5.38
CA LYS A 36 -4.77 -11.00 -6.39
C LYS A 36 -4.91 -12.46 -6.00
N LYS A 37 -6.14 -12.92 -5.80
CA LYS A 37 -6.42 -14.36 -5.71
C LYS A 37 -6.43 -14.95 -7.11
N LYS A 38 -5.42 -15.76 -7.43
CA LYS A 38 -5.53 -16.77 -8.51
C LYS A 38 -5.48 -18.12 -7.82
N MET A 39 -6.58 -18.88 -7.90
CA MET A 39 -6.77 -20.25 -7.34
C MET A 39 -5.73 -20.67 -6.29
N ASN A 40 -6.07 -20.48 -5.02
CA ASN A 40 -5.27 -20.86 -3.84
C ASN A 40 -3.85 -20.28 -3.72
N VAL A 41 -3.46 -19.37 -4.62
CA VAL A 41 -2.19 -18.63 -4.54
C VAL A 41 -2.49 -17.13 -4.40
N ILE A 42 -2.01 -16.54 -3.30
CA ILE A 42 -1.98 -15.09 -3.13
C ILE A 42 -0.83 -14.58 -3.98
N VAL A 43 -1.14 -13.91 -5.09
CA VAL A 43 -0.13 -13.28 -5.92
C VAL A 43 -0.07 -11.80 -5.55
N LEU A 44 1.14 -11.30 -5.26
CA LEU A 44 1.39 -9.88 -5.06
C LEU A 44 1.22 -9.16 -6.40
N GLY A 45 0.30 -8.20 -6.42
CA GLY A 45 -0.09 -7.44 -7.61
C GLY A 45 0.50 -6.03 -7.62
N LYS A 46 -0.33 -5.06 -8.00
CA LYS A 46 0.06 -3.64 -8.05
C LYS A 46 0.45 -3.14 -6.65
N ILE A 47 1.51 -2.33 -6.56
CA ILE A 47 1.91 -1.64 -5.34
C ILE A 47 1.30 -0.23 -5.37
N GLU A 48 0.57 0.15 -4.34
CA GLU A 48 0.06 1.51 -4.15
C GLU A 48 0.95 2.26 -3.17
N LYS A 49 1.46 3.42 -3.59
CA LYS A 49 2.23 4.34 -2.75
C LYS A 49 1.33 5.50 -2.32
N ARG A 50 1.21 5.73 -1.01
CA ARG A 50 0.50 6.87 -0.45
C ARG A 50 1.51 7.87 0.12
N LYS A 51 1.43 9.11 -0.36
CA LYS A 51 2.16 10.26 0.17
C LYS A 51 1.31 10.92 1.26
N PHE A 52 1.91 11.19 2.41
CA PHE A 52 1.32 12.04 3.45
C PHE A 52 2.28 13.20 3.69
N VAL A 53 1.74 14.41 3.63
CA VAL A 53 2.44 15.63 4.00
C VAL A 53 2.01 15.93 5.43
N ILE A 54 2.99 15.97 6.33
CA ILE A 54 2.82 16.35 7.73
C ILE A 54 2.50 17.85 7.79
#